data_AF-A0A2A3K087-F1
#
_entry.id   AF-A0A2A3K087-F1
#
_cell.length_a   1.000
_cell.length_b   1.000
_cell.length_c   1.000
_cell.angle_alpha   90.00
_cell.angle_beta   90.00
_cell.angle_gamma   90.00
#
_symmetry.space_group_name_H-M   'P 1'
#
loop_
_entity.id
_entity.type
_entity.pdbx_description
1 polymer ?
#
loop_
_entity_poly.entity_id
_entity_poly.type
_entity_poly.pdbx_seq_one_letter_code
_entity_poly.pdbx_strand_id
1 'polypeptide(L)'
;MSAKIDISPEQLGIVQGILKVHLPKGTLAWAFGSRVTWTAKPFSDLDIALEGPTPLSSDMLVDLEEAFEASDLPWKVDVIDLNAVSPEFRAIVERRRVPADWEEHVFEDCIDRLIDYRGKSPQKSDSGIPVLSAKVVKTEGLVRPIEQKIALDYYPKWMTRGIPTIGDVIFTTEGPLGEVIQLDEETSKYALGQRIVCLRGKKGKLDNTFLRYLLTSPQQRAVIEGRATGTTVLGISQKALRQMPVILPSISEQEEIGSTLSAIDNKIELNRRMNETLEAMARALFQDWFVDFGPTRRKAADVTDPAAILGGLLPDPQKANALAALFPGNFGDNGLPEGWEERPFVGFLDIIGGGTPKTKVPEYWGGEVPWFSVVDTPPKGGVFVWNTEKTITERGVTESSVRMIEAGTTIISARGTVGNIAMAARPMTFNQSCYALRAVNPVGDIFIYLATERMVERLKAMAHGSVFSTITRATFESLNFAWAGKDVFAVFEGLVEPMFELIKANGQESQTLVATRDLLLPKLMSGEIRLVGAEDAA
;
A
#
# COMPACT_ATOMS: atom_id res chain seq x y z
N MET A 1 36.40 5.24 9.14
CA MET A 1 36.09 5.45 10.56
C MET A 1 35.39 6.79 10.65
N SER A 2 34.07 6.78 10.66
CA SER A 2 33.23 7.97 10.81
C SER A 2 32.30 7.62 11.95
N ALA A 3 32.53 8.24 13.10
CA ALA A 3 31.81 7.96 14.33
C ALA A 3 30.44 8.63 14.28
N LYS A 4 29.36 7.97 14.74
CA LYS A 4 27.98 8.52 14.76
C LYS A 4 27.81 9.84 15.51
N ILE A 5 28.86 10.24 16.19
CA ILE A 5 29.05 11.40 17.03
C ILE A 5 30.52 11.77 16.76
N ASP A 6 30.85 13.06 16.62
CA ASP A 6 32.21 13.56 16.39
C ASP A 6 33.14 13.30 17.59
N ILE A 7 33.42 12.02 17.89
CA ILE A 7 34.25 11.50 18.99
C ILE A 7 34.99 10.23 18.53
N SER A 8 36.18 9.96 19.08
CA SER A 8 36.96 8.77 18.71
C SER A 8 36.37 7.48 19.30
N PRO A 9 36.68 6.28 18.74
CA PRO A 9 36.24 5.01 19.32
C PRO A 9 36.71 4.79 20.77
N GLU A 10 37.90 5.28 21.10
CA GLU A 10 38.44 5.25 22.47
C GLU A 10 37.62 6.14 23.42
N GLN A 11 37.29 7.35 22.97
CA GLN A 11 36.42 8.28 23.71
C GLN A 11 35.01 7.73 23.89
N LEU A 12 34.43 7.12 22.85
CA LEU A 12 33.12 6.46 22.94
C LEU A 12 33.15 5.30 23.94
N GLY A 13 34.24 4.52 23.98
CA GLY A 13 34.43 3.45 24.96
C GLY A 13 34.45 3.95 26.40
N ILE A 14 35.09 5.10 26.66
CA ILE A 14 35.08 5.77 27.97
C ILE A 14 33.65 6.18 28.34
N VAL A 15 32.93 6.83 27.41
CA VAL A 15 31.53 7.26 27.64
C VAL A 15 30.63 6.08 27.97
N GLN A 16 30.66 5.02 27.15
CA GLN A 16 29.85 3.82 27.37
C GLN A 16 30.21 3.11 28.69
N GLY A 17 31.50 3.09 29.05
CA GLY A 17 31.97 2.52 30.30
C GLY A 17 31.39 3.22 31.53
N ILE A 18 31.45 4.56 31.56
CA ILE A 18 30.92 5.39 32.64
C ILE A 18 29.39 5.20 32.75
N LEU A 19 28.67 5.34 31.65
CA LEU A 19 27.20 5.18 31.63
C LEU A 19 26.77 3.80 32.15
N LYS A 20 27.50 2.73 31.79
CA LYS A 20 27.17 1.37 32.20
C LYS A 20 27.38 1.11 33.70
N VAL A 21 28.31 1.82 34.34
CA VAL A 21 28.58 1.69 35.77
C VAL A 21 27.57 2.46 36.60
N HIS A 22 27.18 3.65 36.14
CA HIS A 22 26.41 4.61 36.94
C HIS A 22 24.90 4.60 36.65
N LEU A 23 24.44 4.03 35.52
CA LEU A 23 23.01 4.00 35.20
C LEU A 23 22.31 2.72 35.67
N PRO A 24 21.04 2.82 36.11
CA PRO A 24 20.21 1.65 36.38
C PRO A 24 20.02 0.79 35.12
N LYS A 25 19.84 -0.51 35.31
CA LYS A 25 19.41 -1.39 34.21
C LYS A 25 18.07 -0.90 33.64
N GLY A 26 18.01 -0.76 32.33
CA GLY A 26 16.82 -0.26 31.61
C GLY A 26 16.83 1.25 31.35
N THR A 27 17.83 2.01 31.81
CA THR A 27 18.00 3.42 31.42
C THR A 27 18.69 3.51 30.08
N LEU A 28 18.06 4.20 29.12
CA LEU A 28 18.60 4.46 27.79
C LEU A 28 19.40 5.76 27.80
N ALA A 29 20.48 5.79 27.02
CA ALA A 29 21.30 6.96 26.82
C ALA A 29 21.33 7.34 25.34
N TRP A 30 21.10 8.62 25.08
CA TRP A 30 20.96 9.20 23.76
C TRP A 30 21.97 10.31 23.60
N ALA A 31 22.77 10.32 22.54
CA ALA A 31 23.55 11.50 22.21
C ALA A 31 22.71 12.48 21.39
N PHE A 32 22.90 13.78 21.62
CA PHE A 32 22.33 14.84 20.80
C PHE A 32 23.31 16.02 20.67
N GLY A 33 22.90 17.10 20.00
CA GLY A 33 23.70 18.33 19.91
C GLY A 33 24.81 18.32 18.87
N SER A 34 25.81 19.19 19.07
CA SER A 34 26.73 19.63 18.00
C SER A 34 27.66 18.53 17.48
N ARG A 35 28.01 17.57 18.35
CA ARG A 35 28.82 16.39 18.00
C ARG A 35 28.03 15.34 17.23
N VAL A 36 26.72 15.23 17.44
CA VAL A 36 25.84 14.36 16.64
C VAL A 36 25.58 14.95 15.26
N THR A 37 25.44 16.28 15.17
CA THR A 37 25.22 16.98 13.89
C THR A 37 26.50 17.28 13.11
N TRP A 38 27.67 16.83 13.59
CA TRP A 38 28.98 17.06 12.95
C TRP A 38 29.34 18.53 12.72
N THR A 39 28.78 19.41 13.55
CA THR A 39 29.07 20.85 13.57
C THR A 39 29.95 21.24 14.75
N ALA A 40 30.42 20.25 15.52
CA ALA A 40 31.26 20.43 16.69
C ALA A 40 32.64 21.00 16.33
N LYS A 41 33.19 21.79 17.25
CA LYS A 41 34.59 22.21 17.26
C LYS A 41 35.39 21.24 18.15
N PRO A 42 36.73 21.22 18.09
CA PRO A 42 37.54 20.30 18.89
C PRO A 42 37.20 20.29 20.40
N PHE A 43 36.81 21.44 20.94
CA PHE A 43 36.48 21.65 22.37
C PHE A 43 34.98 21.66 22.67
N SER A 44 34.11 21.35 21.71
CA SER A 44 32.66 21.29 21.95
C SER A 44 32.33 20.24 23.01
N ASP A 45 31.29 20.45 23.78
CA ASP A 45 30.69 19.47 24.69
C ASP A 45 30.09 18.27 23.93
N LEU A 46 29.84 17.19 24.67
CA LEU A 46 28.96 16.10 24.26
C LEU A 46 27.69 16.13 25.09
N ASP A 47 26.55 16.33 24.44
CA ASP A 47 25.26 16.30 25.11
C ASP A 47 24.69 14.87 25.13
N ILE A 48 24.42 14.37 26.34
CA ILE A 48 23.81 13.06 26.58
C ILE A 48 22.47 13.23 27.28
N ALA A 49 21.42 12.70 26.66
CA ALA A 49 20.10 12.63 27.24
C ALA A 49 19.84 11.22 27.78
N LEU A 50 19.36 11.12 29.02
CA LEU A 50 19.06 9.87 29.70
C LEU A 50 17.54 9.68 29.77
N GLU A 51 17.08 8.46 29.54
CA GLU A 51 15.66 8.09 29.59
C GLU A 51 15.51 6.79 30.37
N GLY A 52 15.07 6.89 31.62
CA GLY A 52 14.76 5.77 32.49
C GLY A 52 13.27 5.66 32.81
N PRO A 53 12.81 4.55 33.43
CA PRO A 53 11.42 4.36 33.84
C PRO A 53 10.96 5.33 34.94
N THR A 54 11.91 5.91 35.68
CA THR A 54 11.71 6.98 36.66
C THR A 54 12.79 8.04 36.49
N PRO A 55 12.56 9.30 36.91
CA PRO A 55 13.61 10.30 36.96
C PRO A 55 14.80 9.83 37.78
N LEU A 56 16.01 10.15 37.33
CA LEU A 56 17.26 9.89 38.04
C LEU A 56 17.33 10.75 39.30
N SER A 57 17.90 10.21 40.37
CA SER A 57 18.12 11.00 41.59
C SER A 57 19.23 12.04 41.35
N SER A 58 19.19 13.12 42.14
CA SER A 58 20.23 14.15 42.12
C SER A 58 21.62 13.57 42.37
N ASP A 59 21.73 12.61 43.29
CA ASP A 59 23.00 12.00 43.67
C ASP A 59 23.61 11.21 42.50
N MET A 60 22.79 10.56 41.68
CA MET A 60 23.26 9.83 40.49
C MET A 60 23.73 10.77 39.38
N LEU A 61 23.08 11.92 39.21
CA LEU A 61 23.53 12.93 38.25
C LEU A 61 24.87 13.54 38.68
N VAL A 62 25.06 13.78 39.98
CA VAL A 62 26.34 14.22 40.55
C VAL A 62 27.43 13.16 40.34
N ASP A 63 27.15 11.89 40.66
CA ASP A 63 28.11 10.80 40.45
C ASP A 63 28.52 10.65 38.98
N LEU A 64 27.58 10.83 38.05
CA LEU A 64 27.85 10.82 36.61
C LEU A 64 28.72 12.01 36.19
N GLU A 65 28.39 13.20 36.67
CA GLU A 65 29.15 14.41 36.38
C GLU A 65 30.59 14.29 36.89
N GLU A 66 30.77 13.84 38.14
CA GLU A 66 32.10 13.58 38.72
C GLU A 66 32.88 12.51 37.94
N ALA A 67 32.21 11.43 37.51
CA ALA A 67 32.85 10.38 36.74
C ALA A 67 33.29 10.85 35.34
N PHE A 68 32.50 11.71 34.69
CA PHE A 68 32.87 12.32 33.42
C PHE A 68 33.97 13.37 33.58
N GLU A 69 33.94 14.19 34.63
CA GLU A 69 35.01 15.15 34.93
C GLU A 69 36.34 14.47 35.26
N ALA A 70 36.30 13.29 35.89
CA ALA A 70 37.48 12.49 36.20
C ALA A 70 38.02 11.67 35.00
N SER A 71 37.32 11.68 33.86
CA SER A 71 37.68 10.88 32.70
C SER A 71 38.76 11.53 31.81
N ASP A 72 39.42 10.74 30.97
CA ASP A 72 40.43 11.23 30.00
C ASP A 72 39.80 11.90 28.75
N LEU A 73 38.52 12.30 28.79
CA LEU A 73 37.85 12.97 27.68
C LEU A 73 38.36 14.42 27.53
N PRO A 74 38.70 14.88 26.31
CA PRO A 74 39.26 16.22 26.11
C PRO A 74 38.22 17.35 26.10
N TRP A 75 36.96 17.04 26.42
CA TRP A 75 35.80 17.94 26.41
C TRP A 75 34.79 17.47 27.45
N LYS A 76 33.90 18.39 27.86
CA LYS A 76 32.87 18.13 28.87
C LYS A 76 31.74 17.27 28.33
N VAL A 77 31.12 16.49 29.21
CA VAL A 77 29.90 15.72 28.92
C VAL A 77 28.76 16.30 29.72
N ASP A 78 27.77 16.89 29.03
CA ASP A 78 26.59 17.44 29.67
C ASP A 78 25.50 16.38 29.68
N VAL A 79 25.05 16.00 30.88
CA VAL A 79 24.06 14.93 31.08
C VAL A 79 22.73 15.53 31.48
N ILE A 80 21.66 15.12 30.79
CA ILE A 80 20.31 15.62 31.03
C ILE A 80 19.36 14.43 31.18
N ASP A 81 18.52 14.44 32.21
CA ASP A 81 17.41 13.50 32.35
C ASP A 81 16.17 13.98 31.57
N LEU A 82 15.77 13.22 30.55
CA LEU A 82 14.61 13.53 29.71
C LEU A 82 13.28 13.52 30.46
N ASN A 83 13.21 12.89 31.63
CA ASN A 83 12.04 12.92 32.49
C ASN A 83 11.92 14.24 33.30
N ALA A 84 12.98 15.05 33.35
CA ALA A 84 13.06 16.27 34.15
C ALA A 84 13.08 17.57 33.32
N VAL A 85 13.07 17.48 31.99
CA VAL A 85 13.11 18.65 31.07
C VAL A 85 11.73 19.03 30.53
N SER A 86 11.63 20.25 29.98
CA SER A 86 10.39 20.73 29.39
C SER A 86 9.99 19.93 28.14
N PRO A 87 8.69 19.78 27.86
CA PRO A 87 8.19 19.08 26.67
C PRO A 87 8.78 19.61 25.34
N GLU A 88 9.03 20.92 25.27
CA GLU A 88 9.61 21.56 24.08
C GLU A 88 11.07 21.14 23.86
N PHE A 89 11.85 21.00 24.94
CA PHE A 89 13.24 20.55 24.86
C PHE A 89 13.33 19.04 24.57
N ARG A 90 12.44 18.24 25.18
CA ARG A 90 12.31 16.81 24.89
C ARG A 90 12.06 16.54 23.40
N ALA A 91 11.19 17.33 22.76
CA ALA A 91 10.91 17.23 21.33
C ALA A 91 12.12 17.56 20.43
N ILE A 92 13.07 18.39 20.89
CA ILE A 92 14.31 18.69 20.16
C ILE A 92 15.27 17.49 20.21
N VAL A 93 15.39 16.85 21.38
CA VAL A 93 16.21 15.65 21.57
C VAL A 93 15.64 14.47 20.79
N GLU A 94 14.32 14.24 20.87
CA GLU A 94 13.63 13.16 20.16
C GLU A 94 13.79 13.25 18.63
N ARG A 95 13.87 14.46 18.06
CA ARG A 95 14.07 14.67 16.61
C ARG A 95 15.49 14.40 16.13
N ARG A 96 16.48 14.34 17.03
CA ARG A 96 17.91 14.31 16.67
C ARG A 96 18.70 13.16 17.32
N ARG A 97 18.06 12.34 18.16
CA ARG A 97 18.71 11.22 18.86
C ARG A 97 18.91 10.02 17.94
N VAL A 98 20.08 9.38 18.07
CA VAL A 98 20.38 8.05 17.54
C VAL A 98 20.76 7.17 18.74
N PRO A 99 20.32 5.90 18.81
CA PRO A 99 20.74 5.03 19.88
C PRO A 99 22.26 4.85 19.89
N ALA A 100 22.87 4.98 21.07
CA ALA A 100 24.33 4.91 21.24
C ALA A 100 24.92 3.50 21.04
N ASP A 101 24.07 2.48 20.91
CA ASP A 101 24.41 1.05 20.81
C ASP A 101 24.27 0.47 19.39
N TRP A 102 23.51 1.11 18.49
CA TRP A 102 23.51 0.68 17.09
C TRP A 102 24.88 0.98 16.48
N GLU A 103 25.33 0.18 15.52
CA GLU A 103 26.61 0.39 14.84
C GLU A 103 26.42 1.00 13.45
N GLU A 104 27.41 1.76 12.97
CA GLU A 104 27.43 2.27 11.60
C GLU A 104 28.28 1.33 10.76
N HIS A 105 27.78 0.97 9.59
CA HIS A 105 28.50 0.14 8.64
C HIS A 105 28.46 0.77 7.26
N VAL A 106 29.46 0.40 6.44
CA VAL A 106 29.38 0.61 5.01
C VAL A 106 28.45 -0.46 4.44
N PHE A 107 27.50 -0.05 3.59
CA PHE A 107 26.50 -0.97 3.02
C PHE A 107 27.13 -2.19 2.33
N GLU A 108 28.24 -1.99 1.61
CA GLU A 108 29.03 -3.06 0.97
C GLU A 108 29.40 -4.18 1.96
N ASP A 109 29.77 -3.83 3.20
CA ASP A 109 30.21 -4.79 4.20
C ASP A 109 29.05 -5.60 4.81
N CYS A 110 27.81 -5.22 4.50
CA CYS A 110 26.58 -5.80 5.01
C CYS A 110 25.85 -6.65 3.96
N ILE A 111 26.29 -6.61 2.70
CA ILE A 111 25.64 -7.30 1.58
C ILE A 111 26.47 -8.50 1.15
N ASP A 112 25.83 -9.66 1.02
CA ASP A 112 26.44 -10.89 0.49
C ASP A 112 26.37 -10.94 -1.04
N ARG A 113 25.23 -10.52 -1.61
CA ARG A 113 25.04 -10.50 -3.07
C ARG A 113 24.41 -9.20 -3.55
N LEU A 114 24.96 -8.68 -4.64
CA LEU A 114 24.36 -7.62 -5.44
C LEU A 114 24.41 -8.04 -6.92
N ILE A 115 23.25 -8.31 -7.49
CA ILE A 115 23.07 -8.70 -8.90
C ILE A 115 22.52 -7.49 -9.66
N ASP A 116 23.26 -7.04 -10.67
CA ASP A 116 22.93 -5.84 -11.46
C ASP A 116 23.17 -6.10 -12.95
N TYR A 117 22.19 -5.74 -13.80
CA TYR A 117 22.24 -5.84 -15.27
C TYR A 117 22.26 -4.47 -15.97
N ARG A 118 22.65 -3.41 -15.26
CA ARG A 118 22.75 -2.03 -15.77
C ARG A 118 23.44 -1.95 -17.13
N GLY A 119 22.85 -1.16 -18.03
CA GLY A 119 23.37 -0.91 -19.37
C GLY A 119 23.10 -2.02 -20.40
N LYS A 120 22.49 -3.14 -20.03
CA LYS A 120 22.08 -4.20 -20.97
C LYS A 120 20.60 -4.49 -20.85
N SER A 121 19.92 -4.73 -21.97
CA SER A 121 18.50 -5.10 -21.98
C SER A 121 18.35 -6.56 -22.39
N PRO A 122 17.48 -7.33 -21.73
CA PRO A 122 17.18 -8.69 -22.18
C PRO A 122 16.44 -8.67 -23.52
N GLN A 123 16.68 -9.68 -24.34
CA GLN A 123 15.90 -9.91 -25.56
C GLN A 123 14.47 -10.28 -25.18
N LYS A 124 13.51 -9.52 -25.70
CA LYS A 124 12.09 -9.72 -25.42
C LYS A 124 11.56 -10.96 -26.14
N SER A 125 10.56 -11.59 -25.54
CA SER A 125 9.76 -12.66 -26.13
C SER A 125 8.28 -12.44 -25.79
N ASP A 126 7.39 -12.93 -26.65
CA ASP A 126 5.93 -12.88 -26.43
C ASP A 126 5.48 -13.86 -25.32
N SER A 127 6.33 -14.83 -24.98
CA SER A 127 6.09 -15.83 -23.94
C SER A 127 7.35 -16.11 -23.13
N GLY A 128 7.19 -16.80 -21.99
CA GLY A 128 8.30 -17.18 -21.12
C GLY A 128 8.32 -16.41 -19.80
N ILE A 129 9.53 -16.20 -19.26
CA ILE A 129 9.74 -15.71 -17.90
C ILE A 129 9.59 -14.19 -17.83
N PRO A 130 8.76 -13.64 -16.93
CA PRO A 130 8.62 -12.20 -16.74
C PRO A 130 9.93 -11.51 -16.35
N VAL A 131 10.07 -10.23 -16.73
CA VAL A 131 11.24 -9.40 -16.42
C VAL A 131 10.88 -8.33 -15.39
N LEU A 132 11.55 -8.36 -14.24
CA LEU A 132 11.52 -7.28 -13.25
C LEU A 132 12.33 -6.09 -13.78
N SER A 133 11.76 -4.89 -13.75
CA SER A 133 12.43 -3.65 -14.14
C SER A 133 11.83 -2.48 -13.37
N ALA A 134 12.47 -1.30 -13.42
CA ALA A 134 11.94 -0.12 -12.73
C ALA A 134 10.55 0.34 -13.21
N LYS A 135 10.08 -0.14 -14.36
CA LYS A 135 8.71 0.12 -14.84
C LYS A 135 7.65 -0.69 -14.08
N VAL A 136 8.00 -1.89 -13.62
CA VAL A 136 7.05 -2.83 -13.01
C VAL A 136 7.19 -2.93 -11.50
N VAL A 137 8.37 -2.61 -10.96
CA VAL A 137 8.62 -2.62 -9.52
C VAL A 137 8.08 -1.33 -8.90
N LYS A 138 7.17 -1.48 -7.94
CA LYS A 138 6.67 -0.44 -7.03
C LYS A 138 6.78 -0.93 -5.60
N THR A 139 6.98 -0.02 -4.66
CA THR A 139 7.09 -0.35 -3.22
C THR A 139 5.80 -1.02 -2.71
N GLU A 140 4.67 -0.64 -3.29
CA GLU A 140 3.35 -1.22 -3.01
C GLU A 140 3.12 -2.58 -3.68
N GLY A 141 4.00 -3.02 -4.59
CA GLY A 141 3.89 -4.29 -5.31
C GLY A 141 4.30 -4.22 -6.77
N LEU A 142 3.98 -5.27 -7.53
CA LEU A 142 4.28 -5.34 -8.96
C LEU A 142 3.13 -4.80 -9.80
N VAL A 143 3.45 -3.96 -10.78
CA VAL A 143 2.50 -3.59 -11.85
C VAL A 143 2.25 -4.84 -12.71
N ARG A 144 0.99 -5.33 -12.70
CA ARG A 144 0.56 -6.53 -13.43
C ARG A 144 -0.53 -6.20 -14.47
N PRO A 145 -0.59 -6.95 -15.59
CA PRO A 145 0.32 -8.03 -15.99
C PRO A 145 1.70 -7.49 -16.41
N ILE A 146 2.75 -8.28 -16.19
CA ILE A 146 4.10 -7.94 -16.65
C ILE A 146 4.21 -8.31 -18.13
N GLU A 147 4.20 -7.29 -18.99
CA GLU A 147 4.26 -7.45 -20.43
C GLU A 147 5.62 -7.98 -20.92
N GLN A 148 6.70 -7.52 -20.31
CA GLN A 148 8.05 -7.88 -20.75
C GLN A 148 8.43 -9.27 -20.24
N LYS A 149 8.69 -10.19 -21.17
CA LYS A 149 9.14 -11.56 -20.90
C LYS A 149 10.40 -11.91 -21.68
N ILE A 150 11.08 -12.97 -21.27
CA ILE A 150 12.18 -13.61 -22.00
C ILE A 150 11.91 -15.09 -22.21
N ALA A 151 12.43 -15.64 -23.30
CA ALA A 151 12.27 -17.07 -23.59
C ALA A 151 12.97 -17.94 -22.52
N LEU A 152 12.38 -19.11 -22.23
CA LEU A 152 12.87 -20.05 -21.20
C LEU A 152 14.32 -20.49 -21.45
N ASP A 153 14.66 -20.76 -22.71
CA ASP A 153 16.00 -21.16 -23.15
C ASP A 153 17.02 -20.00 -23.18
N TYR A 154 16.54 -18.76 -23.19
CA TYR A 154 17.36 -17.55 -23.08
C TYR A 154 17.65 -17.16 -21.63
N TYR A 155 16.83 -17.57 -20.67
CA TYR A 155 16.99 -17.19 -19.26
C TYR A 155 18.38 -17.52 -18.69
N PRO A 156 18.95 -18.73 -18.87
CA PRO A 156 20.29 -19.03 -18.35
C PRO A 156 21.39 -18.19 -19.02
N LYS A 157 21.20 -17.78 -20.27
CA LYS A 157 22.14 -16.92 -21.02
C LYS A 157 22.09 -15.47 -20.53
N TRP A 158 20.92 -15.03 -20.09
CA TRP A 158 20.73 -13.70 -19.52
C TRP A 158 21.17 -13.64 -18.06
N MET A 159 20.75 -14.60 -17.24
CA MET A 159 20.92 -14.60 -15.78
C MET A 159 22.32 -15.06 -15.31
N THR A 160 23.37 -14.54 -15.94
CA THR A 160 24.78 -14.95 -15.72
C THR A 160 25.48 -14.31 -14.51
N ARG A 161 24.95 -13.21 -13.96
CA ARG A 161 25.54 -12.48 -12.82
C ARG A 161 25.06 -13.00 -11.46
N GLY A 162 24.09 -13.89 -11.47
CA GLY A 162 23.50 -14.50 -10.28
C GLY A 162 22.02 -14.79 -10.48
N ILE A 163 21.49 -15.69 -9.65
CA ILE A 163 20.07 -16.05 -9.63
C ILE A 163 19.50 -15.54 -8.30
N PRO A 164 18.43 -14.72 -8.33
CA PRO A 164 17.72 -14.32 -7.14
C PRO A 164 17.16 -15.52 -6.36
N THR A 165 17.00 -15.37 -5.06
CA THR A 165 16.34 -16.36 -4.20
C THR A 165 15.15 -15.73 -3.49
N ILE A 166 14.29 -16.59 -2.93
CA ILE A 166 13.22 -16.14 -2.04
C ILE A 166 13.81 -15.31 -0.92
N GLY A 167 13.15 -14.19 -0.62
CA GLY A 167 13.56 -13.22 0.39
C GLY A 167 14.57 -12.18 -0.08
N ASP A 168 15.16 -12.27 -1.27
CA ASP A 168 16.03 -11.20 -1.78
C ASP A 168 15.26 -9.89 -1.99
N VAL A 169 15.97 -8.76 -1.94
CA VAL A 169 15.37 -7.43 -2.05
C VAL A 169 15.71 -6.80 -3.40
N ILE A 170 14.71 -6.40 -4.16
CA ILE A 170 14.89 -5.60 -5.38
C ILE A 170 14.80 -4.12 -5.01
N PHE A 171 15.73 -3.33 -5.52
CA PHE A 171 15.78 -1.89 -5.37
C PHE A 171 15.90 -1.21 -6.75
N THR A 172 15.06 -0.22 -7.05
CA THR A 172 15.18 0.56 -8.29
C THR A 172 16.25 1.64 -8.15
N THR A 173 17.25 1.62 -9.04
CA THR A 173 18.36 2.58 -9.00
C THR A 173 18.09 3.85 -9.79
N GLU A 174 17.09 3.84 -10.67
CA GLU A 174 16.67 5.00 -11.47
C GLU A 174 15.27 4.75 -12.08
N GLY A 175 14.50 5.82 -12.31
CA GLY A 175 13.26 5.80 -13.10
C GLY A 175 12.10 4.92 -12.61
N PRO A 176 11.51 5.16 -11.42
CA PRO A 176 11.94 6.09 -10.37
C PRO A 176 12.98 5.47 -9.43
N LEU A 177 13.81 6.29 -8.80
CA LEU A 177 14.76 5.85 -7.78
C LEU A 177 14.04 5.51 -6.47
N GLY A 178 14.39 4.39 -5.84
CA GLY A 178 14.01 4.09 -4.45
C GLY A 178 12.76 3.24 -4.25
N GLU A 179 12.27 2.55 -5.28
CA GLU A 179 11.21 1.54 -5.12
C GLU A 179 11.83 0.22 -4.64
N VAL A 180 11.14 -0.44 -3.71
CA VAL A 180 11.67 -1.63 -3.02
C VAL A 180 10.64 -2.74 -2.92
N ILE A 181 10.99 -3.96 -3.34
CA ILE A 181 10.18 -5.15 -3.09
C ILE A 181 11.05 -6.28 -2.55
N GLN A 182 10.45 -7.20 -1.81
CA GLN A 182 11.08 -8.46 -1.41
C GLN A 182 10.50 -9.59 -2.26
N LEU A 183 11.37 -10.49 -2.73
CA LEU A 183 10.98 -11.57 -3.63
C LEU A 183 10.33 -12.71 -2.86
N ASP A 184 9.19 -13.16 -3.36
CA ASP A 184 8.49 -14.38 -2.92
C ASP A 184 8.86 -15.59 -3.82
N GLU A 185 8.14 -16.70 -3.65
CA GLU A 185 8.36 -17.91 -4.43
C GLU A 185 8.12 -17.72 -5.94
N GLU A 186 7.15 -16.88 -6.33
CA GLU A 186 6.85 -16.63 -7.74
C GLU A 186 7.91 -15.71 -8.35
N THR A 187 8.14 -14.57 -7.71
CA THR A 187 8.94 -13.45 -8.24
C THR A 187 10.45 -13.72 -8.17
N SER A 188 10.91 -14.60 -7.27
CA SER A 188 12.31 -15.08 -7.27
C SER A 188 12.69 -15.84 -8.54
N LYS A 189 11.72 -16.36 -9.30
CA LYS A 189 11.94 -17.08 -10.57
C LYS A 189 12.02 -16.11 -11.76
N TYR A 190 11.74 -14.82 -11.58
CA TYR A 190 11.71 -13.84 -12.67
C TYR A 190 13.12 -13.41 -13.10
N ALA A 191 13.23 -12.90 -14.33
CA ALA A 191 14.49 -12.36 -14.84
C ALA A 191 14.67 -10.92 -14.37
N LEU A 192 15.91 -10.53 -14.08
CA LEU A 192 16.24 -9.14 -13.73
C LEU A 192 16.52 -8.31 -14.97
N GLY A 193 15.84 -7.17 -15.08
CA GLY A 193 15.99 -6.21 -16.17
C GLY A 193 16.88 -5.03 -15.79
N GLN A 194 16.66 -3.91 -16.49
CA GLN A 194 17.42 -2.69 -16.26
C GLN A 194 16.89 -1.88 -15.08
N ARG A 195 17.76 -0.99 -14.58
CA ARG A 195 17.44 0.05 -13.59
C ARG A 195 17.04 -0.48 -12.22
N ILE A 196 17.34 -1.75 -11.97
CA ILE A 196 17.11 -2.42 -10.70
C ILE A 196 18.38 -3.15 -10.29
N VAL A 197 18.51 -3.37 -8.99
CA VAL A 197 19.50 -4.28 -8.41
C VAL A 197 18.79 -5.25 -7.49
N CYS A 198 19.28 -6.49 -7.45
CA CYS A 198 18.87 -7.48 -6.46
C CYS A 198 19.93 -7.53 -5.36
N LEU A 199 19.50 -7.43 -4.12
CA LEU A 199 20.32 -7.30 -2.92
C LEU A 199 20.01 -8.44 -1.97
N ARG A 200 21.06 -9.02 -1.39
CA ARG A 200 20.97 -10.01 -0.32
C ARG A 200 21.86 -9.59 0.83
N GLY A 201 21.26 -9.42 2.00
CA GLY A 201 21.94 -9.17 3.25
C GLY A 201 22.87 -10.32 3.64
N LYS A 202 23.96 -9.98 4.30
CA LYS A 202 24.92 -10.96 4.82
C LYS A 202 24.34 -11.62 6.07
N LYS A 203 24.27 -12.95 6.05
CA LYS A 203 23.73 -13.74 7.16
C LYS A 203 24.39 -13.37 8.49
N GLY A 204 23.57 -13.13 9.52
CA GLY A 204 24.02 -12.73 10.85
C GLY A 204 24.41 -11.26 10.98
N LYS A 205 24.31 -10.47 9.90
CA LYS A 205 24.65 -9.04 9.90
C LYS A 205 23.52 -8.15 9.39
N LEU A 206 22.85 -8.55 8.31
CA LEU A 206 21.75 -7.80 7.72
C LEU A 206 20.64 -8.75 7.30
N ASP A 207 19.49 -8.66 7.96
CA ASP A 207 18.28 -9.38 7.57
C ASP A 207 17.67 -8.77 6.31
N ASN A 208 17.11 -9.60 5.43
CA ASN A 208 16.54 -9.14 4.16
C ASN A 208 15.21 -8.40 4.34
N THR A 209 14.38 -8.81 5.31
CA THR A 209 13.11 -8.14 5.60
C THR A 209 13.38 -6.78 6.23
N PHE A 210 14.32 -6.71 7.16
CA PHE A 210 14.83 -5.44 7.67
C PHE A 210 15.42 -4.56 6.56
N LEU A 211 16.25 -5.13 5.66
CA LEU A 211 16.82 -4.41 4.52
C LEU A 211 15.73 -3.76 3.64
N ARG A 212 14.63 -4.47 3.37
CA ARG A 212 13.48 -3.91 2.64
C ARG A 212 12.99 -2.63 3.32
N TYR A 213 12.72 -2.69 4.62
CA TYR A 213 12.19 -1.54 5.35
C TYR A 213 13.21 -0.42 5.54
N LEU A 214 14.48 -0.77 5.78
CA LEU A 214 15.59 0.16 5.87
C LEU A 214 15.65 1.02 4.60
N LEU A 215 15.62 0.41 3.41
CA LEU A 215 15.69 1.14 2.13
C LEU A 215 14.47 2.03 1.87
N THR A 216 13.32 1.73 2.47
CA THR A 216 12.10 2.55 2.39
C THR A 216 11.98 3.60 3.49
N SER A 217 12.81 3.52 4.54
CA SER A 217 12.74 4.43 5.69
C SER A 217 13.06 5.88 5.28
N PRO A 218 12.37 6.90 5.84
CA PRO A 218 12.64 8.29 5.50
C PRO A 218 14.11 8.69 5.68
N GLN A 219 14.75 8.18 6.74
CA GLN A 219 16.14 8.46 7.07
C GLN A 219 17.08 7.91 6.00
N GLN A 220 16.95 6.62 5.63
CA GLN A 220 17.81 6.03 4.61
C GLN A 220 17.52 6.58 3.21
N ARG A 221 16.26 6.91 2.91
CA ARG A 221 15.88 7.57 1.66
C ARG A 221 16.60 8.89 1.48
N ALA A 222 16.69 9.71 2.53
CA ALA A 222 17.45 10.97 2.48
C ALA A 222 18.96 10.73 2.19
N VAL A 223 19.56 9.67 2.75
CA VAL A 223 20.95 9.27 2.45
C VAL A 223 21.10 8.85 0.98
N ILE A 224 20.16 8.07 0.46
CA ILE A 224 20.15 7.62 -0.94
C ILE A 224 19.99 8.80 -1.90
N GLU A 225 19.04 9.70 -1.62
CA GLU A 225 18.75 10.88 -2.43
C GLU A 225 19.92 11.87 -2.43
N GLY A 226 20.56 12.09 -1.28
CA GLY A 226 21.76 12.94 -1.18
C GLY A 226 22.98 12.39 -1.94
N ARG A 227 22.98 11.09 -2.28
CA ARG A 227 24.00 10.42 -3.10
C ARG A 227 23.55 10.19 -4.54
N ALA A 228 22.30 10.50 -4.86
CA ALA A 228 21.77 10.40 -6.20
C ALA A 228 22.33 11.52 -7.07
N THR A 229 22.35 11.26 -8.38
CA THR A 229 22.82 12.19 -9.40
C THR A 229 21.77 12.31 -10.51
N GLY A 230 21.85 13.39 -11.28
CA GLY A 230 20.91 13.68 -12.37
C GLY A 230 19.93 14.79 -11.99
N THR A 231 19.58 15.64 -12.96
CA THR A 231 18.69 16.79 -12.78
C THR A 231 17.26 16.51 -13.22
N THR A 232 17.07 15.75 -14.31
CA THR A 232 15.76 15.41 -14.87
C THR A 232 15.25 14.04 -14.40
N VAL A 233 16.16 13.09 -14.17
CA VAL A 233 15.86 11.77 -13.60
C VAL A 233 16.93 11.46 -12.58
N LEU A 234 16.54 11.38 -11.31
CA LEU A 234 17.44 10.99 -10.23
C LEU A 234 17.80 9.50 -10.36
N GLY A 235 19.08 9.19 -10.19
CA GLY A 235 19.57 7.83 -10.13
C GLY A 235 20.81 7.69 -9.26
N ILE A 236 21.01 6.50 -8.70
CA ILE A 236 22.17 6.18 -7.87
C ILE A 236 23.14 5.25 -8.61
N SER A 237 24.43 5.61 -8.59
CA SER A 237 25.48 4.74 -9.12
C SER A 237 25.67 3.52 -8.22
N GLN A 238 26.08 2.38 -8.79
CA GLN A 238 26.37 1.19 -7.99
C GLN A 238 27.46 1.48 -6.94
N LYS A 239 28.49 2.25 -7.30
CA LYS A 239 29.54 2.69 -6.37
C LYS A 239 28.96 3.50 -5.21
N ALA A 240 28.09 4.48 -5.49
CA ALA A 240 27.48 5.31 -4.46
C ALA A 240 26.55 4.50 -3.54
N LEU A 241 25.77 3.57 -4.09
CA LEU A 241 24.90 2.67 -3.34
C LEU A 241 25.70 1.77 -2.40
N ARG A 242 26.77 1.12 -2.90
CA ARG A 242 27.65 0.26 -2.10
C ARG A 242 28.35 1.01 -0.95
N GLN A 243 28.67 2.28 -1.16
CA GLN A 243 29.40 3.11 -0.21
C GLN A 243 28.50 3.97 0.68
N MET A 244 27.17 3.74 0.67
CA MET A 244 26.29 4.47 1.56
C MET A 244 26.45 3.96 3.00
N PRO A 245 26.42 4.85 4.01
CA PRO A 245 26.35 4.43 5.40
C PRO A 245 24.98 3.80 5.66
N VAL A 246 24.99 2.77 6.50
CA VAL A 246 23.79 2.18 7.09
C VAL A 246 23.99 2.03 8.59
N ILE A 247 22.93 2.28 9.34
CA ILE A 247 22.91 2.17 10.79
C ILE A 247 22.09 0.92 11.10
N LEU A 248 22.73 -0.08 11.69
CA LEU A 248 22.10 -1.38 11.91
C LEU A 248 21.95 -1.67 13.41
N PRO A 249 20.76 -2.14 13.84
CA PRO A 249 20.59 -2.79 15.13
C PRO A 249 21.27 -4.17 15.16
N SER A 250 21.22 -4.81 16.33
CA SER A 250 21.55 -6.24 16.43
C SER A 250 20.69 -7.07 15.46
N ILE A 251 21.19 -8.22 15.00
CA ILE A 251 20.44 -9.06 14.06
C ILE A 251 19.08 -9.50 14.63
N SER A 252 18.98 -9.74 15.94
CA SER A 252 17.73 -10.09 16.62
C SER A 252 16.71 -8.96 16.52
N GLU A 253 17.13 -7.73 16.83
CA GLU A 253 16.26 -6.55 16.74
C GLU A 253 15.87 -6.24 15.28
N GLN A 254 16.75 -6.49 14.31
CA GLN A 254 16.39 -6.41 12.88
C GLN A 254 15.27 -7.38 12.52
N GLU A 255 15.35 -8.63 12.97
CA GLU A 255 14.34 -9.66 12.71
C GLU A 255 13.00 -9.30 13.36
N GLU A 256 13.00 -8.76 14.59
CA GLU A 256 11.78 -8.31 15.27
C GLU A 256 11.11 -7.12 14.56
N ILE A 257 11.89 -6.10 14.20
CA ILE A 257 11.41 -4.94 13.45
C ILE A 257 10.86 -5.38 12.09
N GLY A 258 11.62 -6.21 11.37
CA GLY A 258 11.23 -6.75 10.07
C GLY A 258 9.95 -7.56 10.15
N SER A 259 9.84 -8.46 11.12
CA SER A 259 8.64 -9.29 11.36
C SER A 259 7.41 -8.42 11.64
N THR A 260 7.52 -7.44 12.55
CA THR A 260 6.42 -6.55 12.94
C THR A 260 5.88 -5.75 11.75
N LEU A 261 6.76 -5.10 11.00
CA LEU A 261 6.35 -4.31 9.82
C LEU A 261 5.82 -5.23 8.71
N SER A 262 6.42 -6.41 8.51
CA SER A 262 5.97 -7.38 7.50
C SER A 262 4.61 -7.95 7.82
N ALA A 263 4.27 -8.16 9.09
CA ALA A 263 2.94 -8.61 9.49
C ALA A 263 1.85 -7.63 9.07
N ILE A 264 2.12 -6.32 9.18
CA ILE A 264 1.20 -5.26 8.75
C ILE A 264 0.99 -5.31 7.22
N ASP A 265 2.08 -5.33 6.44
CA ASP A 265 1.99 -5.39 4.98
C ASP A 265 1.35 -6.70 4.48
N ASN A 266 1.65 -7.83 5.14
CA ASN A 266 1.04 -9.12 4.83
C ASN A 266 -0.47 -9.10 5.03
N LYS A 267 -0.95 -8.43 6.10
CA LYS A 267 -2.38 -8.26 6.36
C LYS A 267 -3.05 -7.35 5.33
N ILE A 268 -2.38 -6.27 4.90
CA ILE A 268 -2.86 -5.40 3.81
C ILE A 268 -3.01 -6.21 2.50
N GLU A 269 -2.01 -7.01 2.13
CA GLU A 269 -2.05 -7.85 0.94
C GLU A 269 -3.12 -8.94 1.05
N LEU A 270 -3.29 -9.55 2.23
CA LEU A 270 -4.34 -10.53 2.48
C LEU A 270 -5.74 -9.92 2.29
N ASN A 271 -5.96 -8.72 2.83
CA ASN A 271 -7.21 -7.97 2.63
C ASN A 271 -7.46 -7.68 1.15
N ARG A 272 -6.41 -7.28 0.41
CA ARG A 272 -6.51 -7.03 -1.04
C ARG A 272 -6.94 -8.30 -1.80
N ARG A 273 -6.30 -9.44 -1.54
CA ARG A 273 -6.65 -10.74 -2.18
C ARG A 273 -8.04 -11.22 -1.80
N MET A 274 -8.43 -11.03 -0.54
CA MET A 274 -9.77 -11.35 -0.06
C MET A 274 -10.81 -10.51 -0.80
N ASN A 275 -10.56 -9.21 -0.97
CA ASN A 275 -11.45 -8.32 -1.71
C ASN A 275 -11.59 -8.73 -3.18
N GLU A 276 -10.48 -9.04 -3.87
CA GLU A 276 -10.51 -9.55 -5.25
C GLU A 276 -11.35 -10.83 -5.37
N THR A 277 -11.22 -11.74 -4.40
CA THR A 277 -11.98 -13.00 -4.39
C THR A 277 -13.47 -12.76 -4.16
N LEU A 278 -13.82 -11.91 -3.20
CA LEU A 278 -15.20 -11.54 -2.89
C LEU A 278 -15.89 -10.86 -4.07
N GLU A 279 -15.21 -9.92 -4.72
CA GLU A 279 -15.71 -9.23 -5.91
C GLU A 279 -15.87 -10.22 -7.08
N ALA A 280 -14.91 -11.12 -7.29
CA ALA A 280 -14.99 -12.16 -8.32
C ALA A 280 -16.16 -13.12 -8.08
N MET A 281 -16.46 -13.49 -6.83
CA MET A 281 -17.62 -14.31 -6.48
C MET A 281 -18.93 -13.59 -6.82
N ALA A 282 -19.08 -12.32 -6.46
CA ALA A 282 -20.26 -11.52 -6.79
C ALA A 282 -20.42 -11.34 -8.31
N ARG A 283 -19.32 -11.09 -9.02
CA ARG A 283 -19.29 -11.00 -10.48
C ARG A 283 -19.69 -12.31 -11.14
N ALA A 284 -19.23 -13.45 -10.63
CA ALA A 284 -19.61 -14.77 -11.13
C ALA A 284 -21.11 -15.05 -10.94
N LEU A 285 -21.67 -14.67 -9.79
CA LEU A 285 -23.12 -14.75 -9.55
C LEU A 285 -23.92 -13.85 -10.50
N PHE A 286 -23.49 -12.60 -10.66
CA PHE A 286 -24.12 -11.68 -11.60
C PHE A 286 -24.11 -12.23 -13.03
N GLN A 287 -22.96 -12.76 -13.46
CA GLN A 287 -22.77 -13.36 -14.77
C GLN A 287 -23.68 -14.60 -14.94
N ASP A 288 -23.71 -15.52 -13.98
CA ASP A 288 -24.56 -16.71 -14.04
C ASP A 288 -26.05 -16.33 -14.10
N TRP A 289 -26.51 -15.37 -13.30
CA TRP A 289 -27.95 -15.08 -13.19
C TRP A 289 -28.48 -14.18 -14.30
N PHE A 290 -27.77 -13.09 -14.62
CA PHE A 290 -28.30 -12.01 -15.46
C PHE A 290 -27.72 -11.96 -16.86
N VAL A 291 -26.67 -12.74 -17.14
CA VAL A 291 -26.02 -12.77 -18.46
C VAL A 291 -26.14 -14.16 -19.10
N ASP A 292 -25.77 -15.20 -18.37
CA ASP A 292 -25.80 -16.58 -18.88
C ASP A 292 -27.14 -17.26 -18.62
N PHE A 293 -27.96 -16.73 -17.72
CA PHE A 293 -29.24 -17.28 -17.31
C PHE A 293 -29.11 -18.73 -16.81
N GLY A 294 -28.03 -19.02 -16.09
CA GLY A 294 -27.59 -20.33 -15.65
C GLY A 294 -28.67 -21.14 -14.94
N PRO A 295 -29.41 -20.60 -13.95
CA PRO A 295 -30.47 -21.35 -13.28
C PRO A 295 -31.57 -21.81 -14.25
N THR A 296 -32.02 -20.92 -15.14
CA THR A 296 -33.01 -21.24 -16.18
C THR A 296 -32.48 -22.28 -17.16
N ARG A 297 -31.23 -22.15 -17.63
CA ARG A 297 -30.62 -23.14 -18.55
C ARG A 297 -30.53 -24.53 -17.93
N ARG A 298 -30.16 -24.60 -16.64
CA ARG A 298 -30.07 -25.88 -15.94
C ARG A 298 -31.42 -26.54 -15.76
N LYS A 299 -32.46 -25.76 -15.43
CA LYS A 299 -33.85 -26.27 -15.43
C LYS A 299 -34.30 -26.75 -16.80
N ALA A 300 -34.00 -26.01 -17.86
CA ALA A 300 -34.32 -26.38 -19.24
C ALA A 300 -33.58 -27.66 -19.70
N ALA A 301 -32.48 -28.02 -19.03
CA ALA A 301 -31.73 -29.25 -19.22
C ALA A 301 -32.16 -30.37 -18.24
N ASP A 302 -33.39 -30.30 -17.73
CA ASP A 302 -34.02 -31.28 -16.84
C ASP A 302 -33.31 -31.47 -15.47
N VAL A 303 -32.51 -30.49 -15.03
CA VAL A 303 -31.96 -30.51 -13.66
C VAL A 303 -33.06 -30.14 -12.67
N THR A 304 -33.37 -31.06 -11.76
CA THR A 304 -34.46 -30.88 -10.76
C THR A 304 -33.96 -30.56 -9.36
N ASP A 305 -32.71 -30.90 -9.03
CA ASP A 305 -32.13 -30.63 -7.71
C ASP A 305 -31.91 -29.12 -7.51
N PRO A 306 -32.52 -28.48 -6.48
CA PRO A 306 -32.41 -27.03 -6.29
C PRO A 306 -30.98 -26.52 -6.08
N ALA A 307 -30.12 -27.29 -5.42
CA ALA A 307 -28.73 -26.90 -5.23
C ALA A 307 -27.97 -26.95 -6.57
N ALA A 308 -28.17 -27.98 -7.38
CA ALA A 308 -27.62 -28.07 -8.73
C ALA A 308 -28.18 -27.00 -9.68
N ILE A 309 -29.46 -26.62 -9.56
CA ILE A 309 -30.07 -25.50 -10.31
C ILE A 309 -29.41 -24.16 -9.96
N LEU A 310 -28.92 -23.99 -8.73
CA LEU A 310 -28.26 -22.75 -8.28
C LEU A 310 -26.73 -22.82 -8.30
N GLY A 311 -26.16 -23.98 -8.58
CA GLY A 311 -24.74 -24.14 -8.96
C GLY A 311 -23.90 -24.52 -7.75
N GLY A 312 -24.52 -25.19 -6.79
CA GLY A 312 -23.94 -25.44 -5.48
C GLY A 312 -23.86 -24.19 -4.59
N LEU A 313 -24.53 -23.09 -4.96
CA LEU A 313 -24.44 -21.81 -4.24
C LEU A 313 -24.89 -21.92 -2.77
N LEU A 314 -25.97 -22.66 -2.52
CA LEU A 314 -26.57 -22.80 -1.20
C LEU A 314 -26.54 -24.27 -0.76
N PRO A 315 -25.90 -24.60 0.38
CA PRO A 315 -25.93 -25.95 0.93
C PRO A 315 -27.24 -26.26 1.66
N ASP A 316 -28.00 -25.23 2.06
CA ASP A 316 -29.30 -25.38 2.73
C ASP A 316 -30.39 -25.74 1.70
N PRO A 317 -31.00 -26.94 1.78
CA PRO A 317 -31.98 -27.38 0.80
C PRO A 317 -33.27 -26.55 0.76
N GLN A 318 -33.71 -26.01 1.90
CA GLN A 318 -34.95 -25.22 1.95
C GLN A 318 -34.75 -23.87 1.28
N LYS A 319 -33.63 -23.20 1.57
CA LYS A 319 -33.27 -21.93 0.94
C LYS A 319 -32.98 -22.13 -0.56
N ALA A 320 -32.28 -23.21 -0.92
CA ALA A 320 -32.03 -23.55 -2.31
C ALA A 320 -33.35 -23.77 -3.07
N ASN A 321 -34.32 -24.48 -2.50
CA ASN A 321 -35.62 -24.69 -3.12
C ASN A 321 -36.39 -23.37 -3.34
N ALA A 322 -36.47 -22.53 -2.31
CA ALA A 322 -37.14 -21.24 -2.41
C ALA A 322 -36.52 -20.32 -3.47
N LEU A 323 -35.19 -20.28 -3.54
CA LEU A 323 -34.48 -19.47 -4.52
C LEU A 323 -34.55 -20.06 -5.93
N ALA A 324 -34.37 -21.38 -6.09
CA ALA A 324 -34.51 -22.03 -7.38
C ALA A 324 -35.90 -21.80 -7.97
N ALA A 325 -36.96 -21.74 -7.15
CA ALA A 325 -38.32 -21.47 -7.60
C ALA A 325 -38.51 -20.09 -8.25
N LEU A 326 -37.64 -19.10 -7.99
CA LEU A 326 -37.73 -17.77 -8.60
C LEU A 326 -37.35 -17.75 -10.09
N PHE A 327 -36.60 -18.75 -10.55
CA PHE A 327 -36.16 -18.82 -11.95
C PHE A 327 -37.12 -19.68 -12.78
N PRO A 328 -37.51 -19.25 -13.98
CA PRO A 328 -38.36 -20.06 -14.86
C PRO A 328 -37.59 -21.29 -15.40
N GLY A 329 -38.31 -22.28 -15.91
CA GLY A 329 -37.73 -23.49 -16.50
C GLY A 329 -37.46 -23.40 -18.00
N ASN A 330 -38.00 -22.37 -18.66
CA ASN A 330 -37.96 -22.21 -20.12
C ASN A 330 -37.48 -20.81 -20.51
N PHE A 331 -37.16 -20.67 -21.78
CA PHE A 331 -36.88 -19.38 -22.42
C PHE A 331 -38.08 -18.94 -23.25
N GLY A 332 -38.38 -17.64 -23.26
CA GLY A 332 -39.35 -17.04 -24.17
C GLY A 332 -38.77 -16.82 -25.57
N ASP A 333 -39.60 -16.35 -26.50
CA ASP A 333 -39.23 -16.10 -27.90
C ASP A 333 -38.12 -15.04 -28.07
N ASN A 334 -37.96 -14.16 -27.08
CA ASN A 334 -36.90 -13.15 -27.03
C ASN A 334 -35.53 -13.71 -26.59
N GLY A 335 -35.43 -15.01 -26.31
CA GLY A 335 -34.20 -15.65 -25.82
C GLY A 335 -33.85 -15.34 -24.36
N LEU A 336 -34.74 -14.66 -23.63
CA LEU A 336 -34.63 -14.44 -22.19
C LEU A 336 -35.42 -15.51 -21.41
N PRO A 337 -35.13 -15.72 -20.12
CA PRO A 337 -35.96 -16.54 -19.26
C PRO A 337 -37.44 -16.13 -19.35
N GLU A 338 -38.35 -17.10 -19.31
CA GLU A 338 -39.79 -16.83 -19.43
C GLU A 338 -40.27 -15.81 -18.38
N GLY A 339 -40.96 -14.76 -18.83
CA GLY A 339 -41.41 -13.64 -17.99
C GLY A 339 -40.36 -12.54 -17.74
N TRP A 340 -39.12 -12.71 -18.20
CA TRP A 340 -38.11 -11.65 -18.15
C TRP A 340 -38.23 -10.74 -19.38
N GLU A 341 -37.96 -9.46 -19.17
CA GLU A 341 -38.07 -8.42 -20.20
C GLU A 341 -36.70 -7.80 -20.48
N GLU A 342 -36.48 -7.36 -21.72
CA GLU A 342 -35.32 -6.54 -22.04
C GLU A 342 -35.65 -5.07 -21.73
N ARG A 343 -34.84 -4.40 -20.89
CA ARG A 343 -35.05 -3.00 -20.52
C ARG A 343 -33.79 -2.16 -20.71
N PRO A 344 -33.91 -0.88 -21.14
CA PRO A 344 -32.78 0.05 -21.17
C PRO A 344 -32.14 0.19 -19.79
N PHE A 345 -30.82 0.36 -19.73
CA PHE A 345 -30.07 0.45 -18.46
C PHE A 345 -30.52 1.65 -17.61
N VAL A 346 -30.94 2.74 -18.27
CA VAL A 346 -31.56 3.91 -17.62
C VAL A 346 -32.86 3.60 -16.88
N GLY A 347 -33.49 2.44 -17.11
CA GLY A 347 -34.65 1.96 -16.36
C GLY A 347 -34.30 1.34 -15.00
N PHE A 348 -33.02 1.15 -14.69
CA PHE A 348 -32.53 0.54 -13.44
C PHE A 348 -31.91 1.55 -12.48
N LEU A 349 -31.59 2.76 -12.96
CA LEU A 349 -30.78 3.74 -12.23
C LEU A 349 -31.11 5.19 -12.57
N ASP A 350 -30.77 6.08 -11.65
CA ASP A 350 -30.70 7.53 -11.88
C ASP A 350 -29.28 7.95 -12.29
N ILE A 351 -29.16 8.69 -13.39
CA ILE A 351 -27.89 9.28 -13.84
C ILE A 351 -27.74 10.70 -13.30
N ILE A 352 -26.75 10.88 -12.43
CA ILE A 352 -26.41 12.15 -11.80
C ILE A 352 -25.11 12.69 -12.43
N GLY A 353 -25.14 13.92 -12.92
CA GLY A 353 -23.94 14.60 -13.44
C GLY A 353 -23.15 15.30 -12.35
N GLY A 354 -21.83 15.25 -12.44
CA GLY A 354 -20.92 15.91 -11.50
C GLY A 354 -20.68 17.39 -11.80
N GLY A 355 -19.97 18.07 -10.90
CA GLY A 355 -19.63 19.49 -11.01
C GLY A 355 -18.19 19.78 -10.57
N THR A 356 -17.64 20.92 -11.00
CA THR A 356 -16.39 21.48 -10.46
C THR A 356 -16.70 22.84 -9.83
N PRO A 357 -16.48 23.03 -8.52
CA PRO A 357 -16.49 24.36 -7.94
C PRO A 357 -15.45 25.26 -8.62
N LYS A 358 -15.69 26.57 -8.69
CA LYS A 358 -14.73 27.49 -9.32
C LYS A 358 -13.38 27.40 -8.59
N THR A 359 -12.34 26.96 -9.29
CA THR A 359 -10.97 26.83 -8.73
C THR A 359 -10.35 28.16 -8.29
N LYS A 360 -10.86 29.27 -8.83
CA LYS A 360 -10.47 30.64 -8.45
C LYS A 360 -11.13 31.15 -7.16
N VAL A 361 -11.99 30.36 -6.52
CA VAL A 361 -12.63 30.69 -5.25
C VAL A 361 -12.07 29.73 -4.19
N PRO A 362 -10.96 30.08 -3.52
CA PRO A 362 -10.30 29.21 -2.55
C PRO A 362 -11.21 28.73 -1.43
N GLU A 363 -12.22 29.53 -1.05
CA GLU A 363 -13.19 29.24 0.00
C GLU A 363 -14.05 28.01 -0.29
N TYR A 364 -14.08 27.52 -1.55
CA TYR A 364 -14.78 26.30 -1.91
C TYR A 364 -13.96 25.04 -1.68
N TRP A 365 -12.66 25.13 -1.44
CA TRP A 365 -11.73 24.00 -1.43
C TRP A 365 -11.10 23.79 -0.06
N GLY A 366 -10.65 22.55 0.22
CA GLY A 366 -9.93 22.21 1.45
C GLY A 366 -10.83 22.00 2.67
N GLY A 367 -12.11 21.65 2.46
CA GLY A 367 -13.02 21.27 3.54
C GLY A 367 -13.04 19.77 3.83
N GLU A 368 -14.13 19.27 4.42
CA GLU A 368 -14.26 17.86 4.82
C GLU A 368 -15.03 17.00 3.79
N VAL A 369 -15.66 17.62 2.81
CA VAL A 369 -16.49 16.91 1.82
C VAL A 369 -15.61 16.40 0.69
N PRO A 370 -15.52 15.07 0.44
CA PRO A 370 -14.72 14.54 -0.64
C PRO A 370 -15.27 15.00 -2.00
N TRP A 371 -14.35 15.25 -2.94
CA TRP A 371 -14.66 15.60 -4.31
C TRP A 371 -13.93 14.66 -5.26
N PHE A 372 -14.61 13.58 -5.64
CA PHE A 372 -14.05 12.51 -6.46
C PHE A 372 -13.74 13.00 -7.87
N SER A 373 -12.57 12.61 -8.36
CA SER A 373 -12.15 12.76 -9.74
C SER A 373 -11.50 11.46 -10.23
N VAL A 374 -11.14 11.40 -11.51
CA VAL A 374 -10.62 10.16 -12.12
C VAL A 374 -9.34 9.65 -11.44
N VAL A 375 -8.56 10.53 -10.82
CA VAL A 375 -7.32 10.16 -10.10
C VAL A 375 -7.61 9.40 -8.80
N ASP A 376 -8.83 9.55 -8.26
CA ASP A 376 -9.30 8.90 -7.04
C ASP A 376 -9.91 7.52 -7.31
N THR A 377 -9.92 7.06 -8.56
CA THR A 377 -10.36 5.71 -8.90
C THR A 377 -9.54 4.71 -8.08
N PRO A 378 -10.18 3.76 -7.39
CA PRO A 378 -9.45 2.70 -6.71
C PRO A 378 -8.47 2.00 -7.67
N PRO A 379 -7.31 1.55 -7.16
CA PRO A 379 -6.43 0.71 -7.95
C PRO A 379 -7.17 -0.58 -8.35
N LYS A 380 -6.65 -1.28 -9.36
CA LYS A 380 -7.23 -2.52 -9.85
C LYS A 380 -7.45 -3.52 -8.69
N GLY A 381 -8.68 -4.02 -8.53
CA GLY A 381 -9.11 -4.87 -7.41
C GLY A 381 -9.66 -4.11 -6.19
N GLY A 382 -9.75 -2.78 -6.27
CA GLY A 382 -10.46 -1.95 -5.30
C GLY A 382 -11.85 -1.55 -5.81
N VAL A 383 -12.83 -1.57 -4.91
CA VAL A 383 -14.23 -1.25 -5.21
C VAL A 383 -14.60 0.15 -4.70
N PHE A 384 -14.24 0.44 -3.45
CA PHE A 384 -14.75 1.58 -2.70
C PHE A 384 -13.77 2.75 -2.62
N VAL A 385 -14.32 3.97 -2.51
CA VAL A 385 -13.56 5.22 -2.25
C VAL A 385 -14.08 5.88 -0.98
N TRP A 386 -13.18 6.21 -0.06
CA TRP A 386 -13.50 6.90 1.20
C TRP A 386 -13.07 8.36 1.19
N ASN A 387 -11.85 8.60 0.71
CA ASN A 387 -11.18 9.88 0.70
C ASN A 387 -10.73 10.19 -0.74
N THR A 388 -10.60 11.47 -1.04
CA THR A 388 -10.22 11.97 -2.36
C THR A 388 -9.06 12.95 -2.21
N GLU A 389 -8.23 13.07 -3.24
CA GLU A 389 -7.07 13.99 -3.27
C GLU A 389 -7.49 15.43 -2.96
N LYS A 390 -8.67 15.83 -3.46
CA LYS A 390 -9.25 17.15 -3.22
C LYS A 390 -10.55 17.03 -2.45
N THR A 391 -10.75 17.99 -1.56
CA THR A 391 -11.99 18.14 -0.79
C THR A 391 -12.54 19.54 -0.98
N ILE A 392 -13.83 19.69 -0.67
CA ILE A 392 -14.57 20.95 -0.77
C ILE A 392 -15.22 21.30 0.56
N THR A 393 -15.44 22.59 0.77
CA THR A 393 -16.13 23.12 1.95
C THR A 393 -17.64 23.00 1.80
N GLU A 394 -18.39 23.17 2.90
CA GLU A 394 -19.85 23.25 2.86
C GLU A 394 -20.35 24.38 1.95
N ARG A 395 -19.63 25.51 1.90
CA ARG A 395 -19.88 26.58 0.93
C ARG A 395 -19.64 26.12 -0.50
N GLY A 396 -18.59 25.35 -0.75
CA GLY A 396 -18.35 24.72 -2.04
C GLY A 396 -19.48 23.79 -2.48
N VAL A 397 -20.13 23.10 -1.54
CA VAL A 397 -21.30 22.26 -1.83
C VAL A 397 -22.54 23.09 -2.15
N THR A 398 -22.84 24.08 -1.32
CA THR A 398 -24.09 24.86 -1.38
C THR A 398 -24.09 25.96 -2.44
N GLU A 399 -22.92 26.54 -2.75
CA GLU A 399 -22.77 27.67 -3.68
C GLU A 399 -22.21 27.27 -5.06
N SER A 400 -22.05 25.97 -5.35
CA SER A 400 -21.54 25.49 -6.65
C SER A 400 -22.46 24.47 -7.32
N SER A 401 -22.07 24.01 -8.52
CA SER A 401 -22.85 23.06 -9.32
C SER A 401 -22.62 21.59 -8.95
N VAL A 402 -21.84 21.31 -7.90
CA VAL A 402 -21.61 19.95 -7.44
C VAL A 402 -22.90 19.32 -6.92
N ARG A 403 -22.93 17.99 -6.93
CA ARG A 403 -24.02 17.21 -6.36
C ARG A 403 -23.46 16.22 -5.36
N MET A 404 -24.14 16.10 -4.23
CA MET A 404 -23.86 15.08 -3.23
C MET A 404 -24.49 13.76 -3.67
N ILE A 405 -23.76 12.67 -3.49
CA ILE A 405 -24.24 11.29 -3.65
C ILE A 405 -24.07 10.55 -2.33
N GLU A 406 -24.88 9.50 -2.16
CA GLU A 406 -24.88 8.67 -0.95
C GLU A 406 -23.83 7.55 -1.06
N ALA A 407 -23.51 6.93 0.07
CA ALA A 407 -22.71 5.70 0.08
C ALA A 407 -23.43 4.60 -0.73
N GLY A 408 -22.66 3.71 -1.36
CA GLY A 408 -23.17 2.68 -2.27
C GLY A 408 -23.27 3.14 -3.72
N THR A 409 -23.47 4.44 -3.97
CA THR A 409 -23.64 4.95 -5.34
C THR A 409 -22.38 4.68 -6.19
N THR A 410 -22.59 4.11 -7.39
CA THR A 410 -21.52 3.85 -8.36
C THR A 410 -21.11 5.14 -9.08
N ILE A 411 -19.82 5.40 -9.21
CA ILE A 411 -19.25 6.51 -9.97
C ILE A 411 -18.47 5.94 -11.15
N ILE A 412 -18.70 6.49 -12.35
CA ILE A 412 -17.98 6.11 -13.57
C ILE A 412 -17.37 7.33 -14.25
N SER A 413 -16.12 7.21 -14.68
CA SER A 413 -15.46 8.25 -15.48
C SER A 413 -15.97 8.23 -16.92
N ALA A 414 -16.50 9.38 -17.35
CA ALA A 414 -17.05 9.56 -18.68
C ALA A 414 -16.04 10.16 -19.67
N ARG A 415 -15.03 10.89 -19.18
CA ARG A 415 -13.99 11.57 -19.99
C ARG A 415 -12.62 11.44 -19.32
N GLY A 416 -11.53 11.52 -20.11
CA GLY A 416 -10.16 11.30 -19.62
C GLY A 416 -9.82 9.80 -19.66
N THR A 417 -9.64 9.18 -18.50
CA THR A 417 -9.51 7.71 -18.39
C THR A 417 -10.89 7.08 -18.33
N VAL A 418 -11.54 6.92 -19.48
CA VAL A 418 -12.95 6.52 -19.58
C VAL A 418 -13.21 5.08 -19.11
N GLY A 419 -14.29 4.89 -18.37
CA GLY A 419 -14.74 3.57 -17.91
C GLY A 419 -14.04 3.06 -16.65
N ASN A 420 -13.37 3.95 -15.91
CA ASN A 420 -12.96 3.67 -14.54
C ASN A 420 -14.19 3.75 -13.64
N ILE A 421 -14.34 2.80 -12.71
CA ILE A 421 -15.52 2.65 -11.87
C ILE A 421 -15.08 2.63 -10.41
N ALA A 422 -15.89 3.22 -9.54
CA ALA A 422 -15.75 3.20 -8.10
C ALA A 422 -17.12 3.18 -7.42
N MET A 423 -17.22 2.68 -6.19
CA MET A 423 -18.39 2.88 -5.33
C MET A 423 -18.06 3.88 -4.22
N ALA A 424 -18.96 4.83 -3.96
CA ALA A 424 -18.79 5.76 -2.84
C ALA A 424 -18.92 4.99 -1.51
N ALA A 425 -17.89 5.02 -0.66
CA ALA A 425 -17.96 4.37 0.66
C ALA A 425 -18.68 5.22 1.71
N ARG A 426 -18.74 6.53 1.46
CA ARG A 426 -19.40 7.56 2.28
C ARG A 426 -19.97 8.64 1.35
N PRO A 427 -20.87 9.50 1.85
CA PRO A 427 -21.36 10.62 1.06
C PRO A 427 -20.23 11.49 0.50
N MET A 428 -20.31 11.83 -0.78
CA MET A 428 -19.29 12.62 -1.45
C MET A 428 -19.84 13.38 -2.66
N THR A 429 -19.05 14.31 -3.18
CA THR A 429 -19.28 14.99 -4.45
C THR A 429 -18.28 14.50 -5.50
N PHE A 430 -18.47 14.88 -6.76
CA PHE A 430 -17.65 14.37 -7.86
C PHE A 430 -17.56 15.32 -9.06
N ASN A 431 -16.49 15.15 -9.83
CA ASN A 431 -16.12 15.95 -10.99
C ASN A 431 -17.11 15.84 -12.17
N GLN A 432 -17.23 16.90 -12.98
CA GLN A 432 -18.08 16.96 -14.19
C GLN A 432 -17.71 15.97 -15.29
N SER A 433 -16.53 15.36 -15.22
CA SER A 433 -16.07 14.32 -16.15
C SER A 433 -16.54 12.93 -15.74
N CYS A 434 -17.32 12.80 -14.66
CA CYS A 434 -17.87 11.55 -14.18
C CYS A 434 -19.41 11.61 -14.12
N TYR A 435 -20.03 10.44 -14.13
CA TYR A 435 -21.43 10.24 -13.78
C TYR A 435 -21.50 9.43 -12.49
N ALA A 436 -22.49 9.73 -11.65
CA ALA A 436 -22.90 8.83 -10.59
C ALA A 436 -24.19 8.12 -11.02
N LEU A 437 -24.24 6.82 -10.75
CA LEU A 437 -25.28 5.89 -11.13
C LEU A 437 -25.86 5.34 -9.83
N ARG A 438 -27.03 5.86 -9.46
CA ARG A 438 -27.73 5.48 -8.23
C ARG A 438 -28.82 4.47 -8.56
N ALA A 439 -28.88 3.35 -7.84
CA ALA A 439 -29.90 2.36 -8.10
C ALA A 439 -31.32 2.88 -7.85
N VAL A 440 -32.28 2.33 -8.60
CA VAL A 440 -33.71 2.57 -8.41
C VAL A 440 -34.37 1.27 -7.99
N ASN A 441 -35.10 1.30 -6.87
CA ASN A 441 -35.82 0.13 -6.34
C ASN A 441 -36.68 -0.53 -7.42
N PRO A 442 -36.66 -1.87 -7.55
CA PRO A 442 -36.12 -2.89 -6.63
C PRO A 442 -34.65 -3.27 -6.85
N VAL A 443 -33.93 -2.55 -7.72
CA VAL A 443 -32.53 -2.82 -8.01
C VAL A 443 -31.67 -2.22 -6.89
N GLY A 444 -30.64 -2.94 -6.45
CA GLY A 444 -29.66 -2.46 -5.49
C GLY A 444 -28.38 -1.92 -6.12
N ASP A 445 -27.58 -1.21 -5.34
CA ASP A 445 -26.39 -0.53 -5.82
C ASP A 445 -25.28 -1.50 -6.27
N ILE A 446 -25.19 -2.69 -5.69
CA ILE A 446 -24.19 -3.69 -6.07
C ILE A 446 -24.51 -4.27 -7.45
N PHE A 447 -25.78 -4.54 -7.74
CA PHE A 447 -26.19 -4.88 -9.10
C PHE A 447 -25.81 -3.79 -10.10
N ILE A 448 -26.05 -2.50 -9.78
CA ILE A 448 -25.68 -1.39 -10.67
C ILE A 448 -24.17 -1.31 -10.88
N TYR A 449 -23.37 -1.52 -9.84
CA TYR A 449 -21.92 -1.59 -9.95
C TYR A 449 -21.47 -2.68 -10.95
N LEU A 450 -21.94 -3.92 -10.76
CA LEU A 450 -21.57 -5.07 -11.60
C LEU A 450 -22.09 -4.94 -13.04
N ALA A 451 -23.32 -4.41 -13.21
CA ALA A 451 -23.87 -4.10 -14.53
C ALA A 451 -23.06 -3.01 -15.25
N THR A 452 -22.57 -2.01 -14.51
CA THR A 452 -21.71 -0.94 -15.03
C THR A 452 -20.35 -1.48 -15.46
N GLU A 453 -19.73 -2.37 -14.68
CA GLU A 453 -18.50 -3.06 -15.08
C GLU A 453 -18.69 -3.84 -16.38
N ARG A 454 -19.76 -4.64 -16.46
CA ARG A 454 -20.11 -5.41 -17.65
C ARG A 454 -20.36 -4.53 -18.86
N MET A 455 -21.03 -3.40 -18.68
CA MET A 455 -21.21 -2.39 -19.72
C MET A 455 -19.84 -1.92 -20.24
N VAL A 456 -18.93 -1.53 -19.35
CA VAL A 456 -17.61 -1.03 -19.75
C VAL A 456 -16.81 -2.09 -20.51
N GLU A 457 -16.86 -3.35 -20.08
CA GLU A 457 -16.25 -4.48 -20.80
C GLU A 457 -16.80 -4.60 -22.23
N ARG A 458 -18.13 -4.53 -22.39
CA ARG A 458 -18.78 -4.59 -23.71
C ARG A 458 -18.36 -3.42 -24.61
N LEU A 459 -18.36 -2.20 -24.06
CA LEU A 459 -17.97 -1.00 -24.81
C LEU A 459 -16.50 -1.09 -25.28
N LYS A 460 -15.61 -1.59 -24.42
CA LYS A 460 -14.19 -1.83 -24.76
C LYS A 460 -14.05 -2.89 -25.86
N ALA A 461 -14.82 -3.97 -25.80
CA ALA A 461 -14.80 -5.03 -26.82
C ALA A 461 -15.30 -4.54 -28.18
N MET A 462 -16.39 -3.76 -28.21
CA MET A 462 -16.98 -3.21 -29.44
C MET A 462 -16.07 -2.19 -30.14
N ALA A 463 -15.20 -1.52 -29.39
CA ALA A 463 -14.33 -0.48 -29.94
C ALA A 463 -13.22 -1.00 -30.88
N HIS A 464 -13.03 -2.33 -31.03
CA HIS A 464 -12.15 -3.00 -32.02
C HIS A 464 -10.89 -2.19 -32.44
N GLY A 465 -10.05 -1.81 -31.48
CA GLY A 465 -8.77 -1.13 -31.75
C GLY A 465 -8.84 0.40 -31.90
N SER A 466 -10.02 1.00 -31.82
CA SER A 466 -10.21 2.45 -31.65
C SER A 466 -10.31 2.82 -30.17
N VAL A 467 -9.81 4.01 -29.79
CA VAL A 467 -9.89 4.48 -28.40
C VAL A 467 -11.34 4.86 -28.07
N PHE A 468 -11.98 4.09 -27.20
CA PHE A 468 -13.27 4.46 -26.61
C PHE A 468 -13.09 5.74 -25.77
N SER A 469 -13.54 6.87 -26.31
CA SER A 469 -13.09 8.19 -25.84
C SER A 469 -14.09 8.92 -24.95
N THR A 470 -15.36 8.49 -24.88
CA THR A 470 -16.37 9.14 -24.03
C THR A 470 -17.59 8.25 -23.74
N ILE A 471 -18.11 8.32 -22.51
CA ILE A 471 -19.44 7.82 -22.13
C ILE A 471 -20.42 8.99 -22.06
N THR A 472 -21.61 8.85 -22.64
CA THR A 472 -22.66 9.86 -22.62
C THR A 472 -23.95 9.27 -22.05
N ARG A 473 -24.97 10.12 -21.78
CA ARG A 473 -26.30 9.62 -21.42
C ARG A 473 -26.89 8.66 -22.46
N ALA A 474 -26.72 8.97 -23.75
CA ALA A 474 -27.14 8.10 -24.85
C ALA A 474 -26.45 6.72 -24.83
N THR A 475 -25.21 6.64 -24.31
CA THR A 475 -24.52 5.37 -24.10
C THR A 475 -25.30 4.47 -23.15
N PHE A 476 -25.84 4.99 -22.04
CA PHE A 476 -26.67 4.22 -21.12
C PHE A 476 -28.05 3.89 -21.70
N GLU A 477 -28.63 4.79 -22.51
CA GLU A 477 -29.94 4.58 -23.15
C GLU A 477 -29.90 3.47 -24.21
N SER A 478 -28.77 3.33 -24.92
CA SER A 478 -28.60 2.33 -25.99
C SER A 478 -28.33 0.91 -25.48
N LEU A 479 -28.09 0.73 -24.18
CA LEU A 479 -27.74 -0.55 -23.60
C LEU A 479 -28.91 -1.13 -22.85
N ASN A 480 -29.18 -2.40 -23.11
CA ASN A 480 -30.23 -3.14 -22.46
C ASN A 480 -29.69 -4.20 -21.50
N PHE A 481 -30.45 -4.44 -20.43
CA PHE A 481 -30.25 -5.49 -19.45
C PHE A 481 -31.55 -6.27 -19.24
N ALA A 482 -31.40 -7.52 -18.82
CA ALA A 482 -32.55 -8.37 -18.51
C ALA A 482 -33.20 -7.95 -17.18
N TRP A 483 -34.50 -7.72 -17.21
CA TRP A 483 -35.33 -7.46 -16.06
C TRP A 483 -35.88 -8.77 -15.51
N ALA A 484 -35.30 -9.22 -14.40
CA ALA A 484 -35.60 -10.52 -13.78
C ALA A 484 -36.80 -10.51 -12.83
N GLY A 485 -37.38 -9.34 -12.57
CA GLY A 485 -38.39 -9.16 -11.53
C GLY A 485 -37.79 -8.83 -10.15
N LYS A 486 -38.60 -8.18 -9.32
CA LYS A 486 -38.20 -7.61 -8.03
C LYS A 486 -37.59 -8.63 -7.06
N ASP A 487 -38.13 -9.86 -7.03
CA ASP A 487 -37.74 -10.86 -6.05
C ASP A 487 -36.35 -11.44 -6.36
N VAL A 488 -36.01 -11.59 -7.64
CA VAL A 488 -34.67 -12.02 -8.08
C VAL A 488 -33.63 -10.94 -7.74
N PHE A 489 -33.92 -9.66 -8.00
CA PHE A 489 -33.02 -8.56 -7.63
C PHE A 489 -32.81 -8.47 -6.12
N ALA A 490 -33.88 -8.56 -5.33
CA ALA A 490 -33.79 -8.49 -3.88
C ALA A 490 -32.96 -9.64 -3.28
N VAL A 491 -33.16 -10.87 -3.77
CA VAL A 491 -32.35 -12.02 -3.29
C VAL A 491 -30.91 -11.92 -3.78
N PHE A 492 -30.68 -11.49 -5.02
CA PHE A 492 -29.32 -11.26 -5.52
C PHE A 492 -28.58 -10.27 -4.63
N GLU A 493 -29.17 -9.10 -4.38
CA GLU A 493 -28.54 -8.05 -3.57
C GLU A 493 -28.21 -8.57 -2.17
N GLY A 494 -29.15 -9.26 -1.51
CA GLY A 494 -28.93 -9.83 -0.18
C GLY A 494 -27.87 -10.94 -0.13
N LEU A 495 -27.55 -11.60 -1.24
CA LEU A 495 -26.46 -12.59 -1.32
C LEU A 495 -25.09 -11.94 -1.48
N VAL A 496 -25.00 -10.81 -2.18
CA VAL A 496 -23.72 -10.14 -2.47
C VAL A 496 -23.40 -9.01 -1.49
N GLU A 497 -24.39 -8.43 -0.82
CA GLU A 497 -24.22 -7.36 0.17
C GLU A 497 -23.22 -7.72 1.28
N PRO A 498 -23.26 -8.91 1.92
CA PRO A 498 -22.26 -9.27 2.92
C PRO A 498 -20.82 -9.32 2.36
N MET A 499 -20.66 -9.66 1.08
CA MET A 499 -19.35 -9.68 0.42
C MET A 499 -18.82 -8.25 0.26
N PHE A 500 -19.68 -7.32 -0.18
CA PHE A 500 -19.31 -5.92 -0.37
C PHE A 500 -19.08 -5.17 0.95
N GLU A 501 -19.84 -5.48 2.00
CA GLU A 501 -19.57 -4.95 3.34
C GLU A 501 -18.24 -5.45 3.89
N LEU A 502 -17.86 -6.70 3.64
CA LEU A 502 -16.54 -7.21 3.98
C LEU A 502 -15.43 -6.54 3.15
N ILE A 503 -15.65 -6.34 1.84
CA ILE A 503 -14.72 -5.58 0.98
C ILE A 503 -14.47 -4.17 1.54
N LYS A 504 -15.55 -3.51 1.96
CA LYS A 504 -15.51 -2.17 2.56
C LYS A 504 -14.77 -2.18 3.89
N ALA A 505 -15.08 -3.09 4.80
CA ALA A 505 -14.40 -3.21 6.09
C ALA A 505 -12.89 -3.49 5.93
N ASN A 506 -12.53 -4.41 5.04
CA ASN A 506 -11.13 -4.73 4.73
C ASN A 506 -10.38 -3.51 4.16
N GLY A 507 -11.05 -2.71 3.33
CA GLY A 507 -10.47 -1.48 2.78
C GLY A 507 -10.19 -0.42 3.86
N GLN A 508 -11.09 -0.27 4.83
CA GLN A 508 -10.87 0.61 5.98
C GLN A 508 -9.74 0.10 6.87
N GLU A 509 -9.72 -1.20 7.18
CA GLU A 509 -8.64 -1.83 7.95
C GLU A 509 -7.29 -1.60 7.26
N SER A 510 -7.21 -1.81 5.94
CA SER A 510 -5.99 -1.55 5.16
C SER A 510 -5.53 -0.10 5.23
N GLN A 511 -6.44 0.89 5.20
CA GLN A 511 -6.07 2.30 5.39
C GLN A 511 -5.47 2.56 6.78
N THR A 512 -6.07 1.99 7.83
CA THR A 512 -5.55 2.08 9.20
C THR A 512 -4.18 1.40 9.33
N LEU A 513 -4.00 0.24 8.71
CA LEU A 513 -2.75 -0.51 8.72
C LEU A 513 -1.63 0.25 8.00
N VAL A 514 -1.92 0.87 6.84
CA VAL A 514 -0.96 1.74 6.13
C VAL A 514 -0.56 2.91 7.02
N ALA A 515 -1.51 3.63 7.61
CA ALA A 515 -1.22 4.74 8.51
C ALA A 515 -0.39 4.30 9.73
N THR A 516 -0.69 3.13 10.28
CA THR A 516 0.05 2.54 11.41
C THR A 516 1.48 2.20 11.00
N ARG A 517 1.68 1.54 9.86
CA ARG A 517 3.02 1.23 9.32
C ARG A 517 3.82 2.49 9.09
N ASP A 518 3.24 3.50 8.44
CA ASP A 518 3.93 4.74 8.09
C ASP A 518 4.28 5.57 9.33
N LEU A 519 3.51 5.43 10.42
CA LEU A 519 3.84 5.98 11.73
C LEU A 519 4.96 5.19 12.44
N LEU A 520 4.92 3.86 12.40
CA LEU A 520 5.88 3.00 13.11
C LEU A 520 7.24 2.95 12.43
N LEU A 521 7.27 2.88 11.09
CA LEU A 521 8.49 2.72 10.31
C LEU A 521 9.59 3.74 10.71
N PRO A 522 9.37 5.06 10.70
CA PRO A 522 10.42 6.01 11.07
C PRO A 522 10.86 5.89 12.53
N LYS A 523 9.96 5.50 13.44
CA LYS A 523 10.22 5.36 14.88
C LYS A 523 11.00 4.10 15.22
N LEU A 524 10.70 2.99 14.54
CA LEU A 524 11.45 1.74 14.66
C LEU A 524 12.83 1.89 14.01
N MET A 525 12.93 2.56 12.86
CA MET A 525 14.20 2.77 12.15
C MET A 525 15.13 3.78 12.82
N SER A 526 14.61 4.67 13.66
CA SER A 526 15.42 5.56 14.49
C SER A 526 15.75 4.96 15.87
N GLY A 527 15.13 3.83 16.23
CA GLY A 527 15.18 3.28 17.57
C GLY A 527 14.40 4.08 18.62
N GLU A 528 13.64 5.10 18.22
CA GLU A 528 12.76 5.87 19.12
C GLU A 528 11.75 4.97 19.84
N ILE A 529 11.26 3.95 19.12
CA ILE A 529 10.51 2.83 19.69
C ILE A 529 11.39 1.59 19.53
N ARG A 530 11.56 0.86 20.64
CA ARG A 530 12.11 -0.49 20.62
C ARG A 530 11.02 -1.50 20.87
N LEU A 531 11.11 -2.62 20.16
CA LEU A 531 10.33 -3.80 20.48
C LEU A 531 11.07 -4.49 21.63
N VAL A 532 10.41 -4.59 22.78
CA VAL A 532 10.95 -5.40 23.88
C VAL A 532 10.57 -6.84 23.54
N GLY A 533 11.57 -7.71 23.39
CA GLY A 533 11.34 -9.12 23.13
C GLY A 533 10.39 -9.70 24.18
N ALA A 534 9.47 -10.58 23.77
CA ALA A 534 8.53 -11.24 24.68
C ALA A 534 9.22 -12.06 25.78
N GLU A 535 10.53 -12.31 25.66
CA GLU A 535 11.36 -13.00 26.66
C GLU A 535 11.79 -12.09 27.83
N ASP A 536 11.82 -10.76 27.65
CA ASP A 536 12.26 -9.80 28.68
C ASP A 536 11.09 -9.25 29.53
N ALA A 537 9.85 -9.64 29.21
CA ALA A 537 8.63 -9.21 29.90
C ALA A 537 8.13 -10.21 30.98
N ALA A 538 8.95 -11.22 31.32
CA ALA A 538 8.60 -12.29 32.26
C ALA A 538 9.29 -12.17 33.63
#